data_AF-A0A496AH82-F1
#
_entry.id   AF-A0A496AH82-F1
#
_cell.length_a   1.000
_cell.length_b   1.000
_cell.length_c   1.000
_cell.angle_alpha   90.00
_cell.angle_beta   90.00
_cell.angle_gamma   90.00
#
_symmetry.space_group_name_H-M   'P 1'
#
loop_
_entity.id
_entity.type
_entity.pdbx_description
1 polymer ?
#
loop_
_entity_poly.entity_id
_entity_poly.type
_entity_poly.pdbx_seq_one_letter_code
_entity_poly.pdbx_strand_id
1 'polypeptide(L)'
;MPSSIYEAGNSQPDGSIAENWIETTDGDTILNHADYIAYNSDYDVDKANEWNLAEKVSVSAVDANIEYGLTNLMDNTAIFLYPPVPDPDVPGSEIGGPVSMIVTTDGSELTPSLVGFDSFRPIPLKQLQGKWFVEQVFASDTGDTQSEYADPVIVRDGSLGRLAIVHATRDQDGLLNGEVTAEIIANYLYAK
;
A
#
# COMPACT_ATOMS: atom_id res chain seq x y z
N MET A 1 -6.05 -8.46 4.32
CA MET A 1 -5.87 -9.54 3.34
C MET A 1 -6.15 -10.84 4.06
N PRO A 2 -7.15 -11.66 3.66
CA PRO A 2 -7.55 -12.86 4.40
C PRO A 2 -6.38 -13.79 4.78
N SER A 3 -6.41 -14.40 5.97
CA SER A 3 -5.29 -15.19 6.47
C SER A 3 -5.17 -16.51 5.70
N SER A 4 -6.24 -16.92 5.04
CA SER A 4 -6.26 -18.05 4.12
C SER A 4 -5.47 -17.82 2.84
N ILE A 5 -5.07 -16.58 2.52
CA ILE A 5 -4.25 -16.26 1.33
C ILE A 5 -2.88 -15.66 1.67
N TYR A 6 -2.75 -15.01 2.82
CA TYR A 6 -1.50 -14.44 3.34
C TYR A 6 -1.50 -14.54 4.86
N GLU A 7 -0.66 -15.40 5.41
CA GLU A 7 -0.72 -15.76 6.84
C GLU A 7 -0.50 -14.56 7.76
N ALA A 8 -1.16 -14.63 8.91
CA ALA A 8 -1.10 -13.62 9.95
C ALA A 8 0.24 -13.51 10.66
N GLY A 9 0.55 -12.33 11.18
CA GLY A 9 1.80 -12.08 11.90
C GLY A 9 3.05 -12.22 11.03
N ASN A 10 2.90 -12.20 9.70
CA ASN A 10 3.93 -12.52 8.73
C ASN A 10 4.58 -13.89 9.03
N SER A 11 3.79 -14.86 9.53
CA SER A 11 4.30 -16.18 10.00
C SER A 11 4.76 -17.12 8.90
N GLN A 12 4.38 -16.83 7.65
CA GLN A 12 4.81 -17.55 6.47
C GLN A 12 5.70 -16.64 5.63
N PRO A 13 7.04 -16.71 5.77
CA PRO A 13 7.98 -15.89 5.01
C PRO A 13 7.99 -16.16 3.51
N ASP A 14 7.54 -17.34 3.09
CA ASP A 14 7.57 -17.77 1.70
C ASP A 14 6.36 -18.65 1.36
N GLY A 15 5.91 -18.58 0.11
CA GLY A 15 5.00 -19.56 -0.48
C GLY A 15 3.55 -19.42 -0.06
N SER A 16 3.14 -18.26 0.46
CA SER A 16 1.72 -17.94 0.63
C SER A 16 1.00 -17.93 -0.72
N ILE A 17 -0.33 -17.98 -0.73
CA ILE A 17 -1.09 -17.91 -2.00
C ILE A 17 -0.87 -16.53 -2.65
N ALA A 18 -0.80 -15.47 -1.85
CA ALA A 18 -0.57 -14.11 -2.35
C ALA A 18 0.84 -13.95 -2.96
N GLU A 19 1.88 -14.49 -2.32
CA GLU A 19 3.24 -14.51 -2.88
C GLU A 19 3.29 -15.33 -4.16
N ASN A 20 2.78 -16.57 -4.16
CA ASN A 20 2.78 -17.40 -5.36
C ASN A 20 2.00 -16.75 -6.52
N TRP A 21 0.96 -15.96 -6.24
CA TRP A 21 0.25 -15.20 -7.26
C TRP A 21 1.12 -14.10 -7.90
N ILE A 22 2.01 -13.49 -7.12
CA ILE A 22 2.88 -12.40 -7.58
C ILE A 22 4.21 -12.92 -8.13
N GLU A 23 4.78 -13.98 -7.56
CA GLU A 23 6.13 -14.47 -7.84
C GLU A 23 6.16 -15.60 -8.88
N THR A 24 5.02 -15.94 -9.45
CA THR A 24 4.92 -16.93 -10.53
C THR A 24 4.31 -16.30 -11.79
N THR A 25 4.32 -17.08 -12.88
CA THR A 25 3.71 -16.67 -14.15
C THR A 25 2.20 -16.90 -14.22
N ASP A 26 1.61 -17.48 -13.17
CA ASP A 26 0.20 -17.89 -13.16
C ASP A 26 -0.74 -16.80 -12.63
N GLY A 27 -0.19 -15.82 -11.89
CA GLY A 27 -0.93 -14.63 -11.46
C GLY A 27 -0.48 -13.37 -12.20
N ASP A 28 -1.14 -12.26 -11.89
CA ASP A 28 -0.86 -10.97 -12.50
C ASP A 28 -0.81 -9.86 -11.46
N THR A 29 -1.95 -9.45 -10.92
CA THR A 29 -2.01 -8.24 -10.07
C THR A 29 -2.76 -8.52 -8.78
N ILE A 30 -2.25 -8.02 -7.66
CA ILE A 30 -3.03 -7.75 -6.45
C ILE A 30 -3.27 -6.24 -6.40
N LEU A 31 -4.53 -5.84 -6.38
CA LEU A 31 -4.92 -4.43 -6.27
C LEU A 31 -5.50 -4.16 -4.88
N ASN A 32 -4.96 -3.17 -4.19
CA ASN A 32 -5.43 -2.70 -2.90
C ASN A 32 -5.99 -1.28 -3.02
N HIS A 33 -7.27 -1.12 -2.65
CA HIS A 33 -7.95 0.16 -2.55
C HIS A 33 -8.31 0.56 -1.10
N ALA A 34 -7.73 -0.16 -0.12
CA ALA A 34 -7.95 0.06 1.31
C ALA A 34 -6.81 0.91 1.90
N ASP A 35 -7.01 1.44 3.12
CA ASP A 35 -6.03 2.26 3.84
C ASP A 35 -4.61 1.63 3.87
N TYR A 36 -4.51 0.33 4.13
CA TYR A 36 -3.22 -0.36 4.27
C TYR A 36 -3.29 -1.78 3.68
N ILE A 37 -2.47 -2.05 2.66
CA ILE A 37 -2.34 -3.39 2.08
C ILE A 37 -1.81 -4.39 3.12
N ALA A 38 -2.49 -5.53 3.23
CA ALA A 38 -2.10 -6.66 4.07
C ALA A 38 -1.94 -6.40 5.59
N TYR A 39 -2.35 -5.25 6.12
CA TYR A 39 -2.25 -4.93 7.56
C TYR A 39 -3.00 -5.92 8.47
N ASN A 40 -4.27 -6.21 8.15
CA ASN A 40 -5.10 -7.17 8.89
C ASN A 40 -5.21 -8.49 8.14
N SER A 41 -5.18 -9.61 8.85
CA SER A 41 -5.21 -10.95 8.25
C SER A 41 -6.59 -11.59 8.29
N ASP A 42 -7.38 -11.45 9.35
CA ASP A 42 -8.81 -11.74 9.33
C ASP A 42 -9.52 -10.94 10.42
N TYR A 43 -10.77 -10.53 10.17
CA TYR A 43 -11.55 -9.71 11.11
C TYR A 43 -12.38 -10.61 12.03
N ASP A 44 -11.91 -10.82 13.25
CA ASP A 44 -12.72 -11.41 14.32
C ASP A 44 -13.65 -10.33 14.90
N VAL A 45 -14.89 -10.26 14.38
CA VAL A 45 -15.92 -9.30 14.81
C VAL A 45 -16.18 -9.32 16.32
N ASP A 46 -15.86 -10.44 16.99
CA ASP A 46 -16.11 -10.62 18.42
C ASP A 46 -15.02 -9.98 19.31
N LYS A 47 -13.88 -9.57 18.74
CA LYS A 47 -12.76 -8.91 19.45
C LYS A 47 -12.63 -7.40 19.20
N ALA A 48 -13.54 -6.82 18.40
CA ALA A 48 -13.38 -5.48 17.83
C ALA A 48 -13.57 -4.28 18.77
N ASN A 49 -13.82 -4.49 20.07
CA ASN A 49 -14.25 -3.42 20.96
C ASN A 49 -13.25 -3.20 22.10
N GLU A 50 -12.16 -2.46 21.86
CA GLU A 50 -11.55 -1.50 22.79
C GLU A 50 -10.15 -1.07 22.34
N TRP A 51 -9.96 0.23 22.13
CA TRP A 51 -8.64 0.86 22.12
C TRP A 51 -8.22 1.10 23.58
N ASN A 52 -7.33 0.26 24.10
CA ASN A 52 -6.83 0.43 25.47
C ASN A 52 -5.67 1.45 25.50
N LEU A 53 -5.99 2.70 25.82
CA LEU A 53 -5.02 3.80 25.99
C LEU A 53 -3.95 3.54 27.05
N ALA A 54 -4.21 2.67 28.03
CA ALA A 54 -3.26 2.38 29.12
C ALA A 54 -2.16 1.39 28.71
N GLU A 55 -2.44 0.49 27.77
CA GLU A 55 -1.50 -0.55 27.33
C GLU A 55 -0.85 -0.24 25.98
N LYS A 56 -1.36 0.75 25.22
CA LYS A 56 -1.01 0.98 23.80
C LYS A 56 -1.16 -0.29 22.94
N VAL A 57 -2.04 -1.20 23.34
CA VAL A 57 -2.33 -2.42 22.60
C VAL A 57 -3.72 -2.26 21.99
N SER A 58 -3.79 -2.25 20.67
CA SER A 58 -5.05 -2.46 19.97
C SER A 58 -5.38 -3.95 20.07
N VAL A 59 -6.52 -4.29 20.67
CA VAL A 59 -7.01 -5.68 20.77
C VAL A 59 -7.29 -6.29 19.38
N SER A 60 -7.23 -5.48 18.32
CA SER A 60 -7.44 -5.82 16.91
C SER A 60 -6.26 -6.49 16.19
N ALA A 61 -5.12 -6.71 16.86
CA ALA A 61 -3.90 -7.24 16.23
C ALA A 61 -3.62 -8.73 16.51
N VAL A 62 -4.54 -9.44 17.18
CA VAL A 62 -4.43 -10.91 17.28
C VAL A 62 -4.50 -11.44 15.85
N ASP A 63 -3.38 -11.97 15.37
CA ASP A 63 -3.24 -12.49 14.02
C ASP A 63 -3.31 -11.40 12.92
N ALA A 64 -2.68 -10.23 13.11
CA ALA A 64 -2.47 -9.19 12.08
C ALA A 64 -1.00 -9.09 11.61
N ASN A 65 -0.75 -8.62 10.39
CA ASN A 65 0.61 -8.36 9.89
C ASN A 65 1.13 -6.96 10.21
N ILE A 66 0.23 -6.11 10.74
CA ILE A 66 0.49 -4.76 11.22
C ILE A 66 1.22 -3.91 10.16
N GLU A 67 2.13 -3.05 10.58
CA GLU A 67 2.90 -2.14 9.73
C GLU A 67 3.85 -2.88 8.75
N TYR A 68 4.04 -4.20 8.93
CA TYR A 68 4.94 -5.04 8.15
C TYR A 68 4.21 -5.89 7.11
N GLY A 69 2.97 -5.56 6.75
CA GLY A 69 2.13 -6.37 5.86
C GLY A 69 2.70 -6.70 4.48
N LEU A 70 3.69 -5.94 3.97
CA LEU A 70 4.35 -6.23 2.70
C LEU A 70 5.68 -6.98 2.82
N THR A 71 6.15 -7.23 4.04
CA THR A 71 7.53 -7.71 4.24
C THR A 71 7.79 -9.07 3.58
N ASN A 72 6.87 -10.04 3.70
CA ASN A 72 7.03 -11.33 3.03
C ASN A 72 6.69 -11.20 1.53
N LEU A 73 5.54 -10.59 1.19
CA LEU A 73 5.13 -10.34 -0.20
C LEU A 73 6.18 -9.67 -1.11
N MET A 74 7.12 -8.92 -0.54
CA MET A 74 8.17 -8.22 -1.29
C MET A 74 9.58 -8.72 -0.98
N ASP A 75 9.75 -9.79 -0.19
CA ASP A 75 11.04 -10.23 0.34
C ASP A 75 11.85 -9.08 0.97
N ASN A 76 11.16 -8.20 1.69
CA ASN A 76 11.73 -6.94 2.15
C ASN A 76 11.30 -6.60 3.57
N THR A 77 12.08 -7.08 4.54
CA THR A 77 11.89 -6.76 5.97
C THR A 77 12.03 -5.27 6.31
N ALA A 78 12.58 -4.45 5.42
CA ALA A 78 12.74 -3.01 5.61
C ALA A 78 11.58 -2.20 5.01
N ILE A 79 10.66 -2.81 4.25
CA ILE A 79 9.53 -2.09 3.68
C ILE A 79 8.61 -1.61 4.80
N PHE A 80 8.32 -0.31 4.82
CA PHE A 80 7.54 0.31 5.88
C PHE A 80 6.65 1.42 5.30
N LEU A 81 5.34 1.21 5.30
CA LEU A 81 4.38 2.13 4.67
C LEU A 81 3.92 3.24 5.63
N TYR A 82 4.75 3.65 6.58
CA TYR A 82 4.38 4.73 7.50
C TYR A 82 5.44 5.82 7.39
N PRO A 83 5.21 6.83 6.51
CA PRO A 83 6.21 7.86 6.20
C PRO A 83 6.57 8.67 7.45
N PRO A 84 7.86 8.82 7.79
CA PRO A 84 8.27 9.75 8.81
C PRO A 84 8.05 11.19 8.31
N VAL A 85 7.17 11.91 8.98
CA VAL A 85 6.95 13.35 8.74
C VAL A 85 7.30 14.12 10.01
N PRO A 86 7.76 15.39 9.92
CA PRO A 86 8.07 16.18 11.10
C PRO A 86 6.89 16.27 12.08
N ASP A 87 7.15 16.01 13.36
CA ASP A 87 6.15 16.18 14.41
C ASP A 87 5.89 17.69 14.63
N PRO A 88 4.65 18.18 14.43
CA PRO A 88 4.34 19.59 14.63
C PRO A 88 4.45 20.01 16.11
N ASP A 89 4.33 19.07 17.05
CA ASP A 89 4.32 19.33 18.49
C ASP A 89 5.71 19.17 19.12
N VAL A 90 6.60 18.39 18.49
CA VAL A 90 7.93 18.08 19.03
C VAL A 90 9.03 18.36 17.99
N PRO A 91 9.62 19.57 18.02
CA PRO A 91 10.65 19.98 17.06
C PRO A 91 11.83 19.02 16.99
N GLY A 92 12.18 18.60 15.77
CA GLY A 92 13.28 17.68 15.52
C GLY A 92 12.95 16.20 15.74
N SER A 93 11.68 15.88 16.00
CA SER A 93 11.18 14.51 15.97
C SER A 93 10.27 14.28 14.76
N GLU A 94 10.06 13.02 14.44
CA GLU A 94 9.18 12.57 13.35
C GLU A 94 8.06 11.70 13.93
N ILE A 95 6.88 11.84 13.35
CA ILE A 95 5.73 10.96 13.56
C ILE A 95 5.34 10.37 12.22
N GLY A 96 4.58 9.27 12.21
CA GLY A 96 4.00 8.85 10.95
C GLY A 96 2.76 9.69 10.61
N GLY A 97 2.73 10.21 9.41
CA GLY A 97 1.69 11.12 8.97
C GLY A 97 1.51 11.10 7.46
N PRO A 98 0.53 11.86 6.95
CA PRO A 98 0.22 11.85 5.54
C PRO A 98 1.34 12.50 4.72
N VAL A 99 1.49 12.02 3.50
CA VAL A 99 2.28 12.65 2.45
C VAL A 99 1.33 13.11 1.36
N SER A 100 1.37 14.39 1.01
CA SER A 100 0.52 14.94 -0.04
C SER A 100 0.94 14.43 -1.41
N MET A 101 0.02 13.79 -2.10
CA MET A 101 0.21 13.24 -3.44
C MET A 101 -0.22 14.26 -4.49
N ILE A 102 0.70 14.58 -5.38
CA ILE A 102 0.48 15.40 -6.57
C ILE A 102 0.35 14.45 -7.76
N VAL A 103 -0.73 14.62 -8.53
CA VAL A 103 -1.00 13.80 -9.71
C VAL A 103 0.09 14.04 -10.76
N THR A 104 0.68 12.95 -11.28
CA THR A 104 1.69 13.04 -12.34
C THR A 104 1.06 13.37 -13.69
N THR A 105 1.89 13.64 -14.70
CA THR A 105 1.40 13.81 -16.08
C THR A 105 0.69 12.55 -16.58
N ASP A 106 1.34 11.39 -16.44
CA ASP A 106 0.75 10.09 -16.82
C ASP A 106 -0.49 9.78 -15.99
N GLY A 107 -0.49 10.09 -14.69
CA GLY A 107 -1.65 9.92 -13.82
C GLY A 107 -2.85 10.73 -14.30
N SER A 108 -2.64 11.97 -14.73
CA SER A 108 -3.72 12.81 -15.26
C SER A 108 -4.28 12.26 -16.58
N GLU A 109 -3.46 11.61 -17.40
CA GLU A 109 -3.87 10.99 -18.67
C GLU A 109 -4.60 9.65 -18.46
N LEU A 110 -4.04 8.79 -17.61
CA LEU A 110 -4.52 7.43 -17.39
C LEU A 110 -5.64 7.35 -16.36
N THR A 111 -5.71 8.30 -15.44
CA THR A 111 -6.74 8.37 -14.39
C THR A 111 -7.34 9.78 -14.29
N PRO A 112 -8.18 10.21 -15.24
CA PRO A 112 -8.76 11.56 -15.26
C PRO A 112 -9.59 11.90 -14.01
N SER A 113 -10.06 10.91 -13.26
CA SER A 113 -10.80 11.10 -12.00
C SER A 113 -9.88 11.31 -10.79
N LEU A 114 -8.57 11.05 -10.92
CA LEU A 114 -7.61 11.21 -9.85
C LEU A 114 -7.32 12.69 -9.59
N VAL A 115 -7.42 13.07 -8.33
CA VAL A 115 -7.09 14.41 -7.82
C VAL A 115 -6.06 14.30 -6.71
N GLY A 116 -5.38 15.40 -6.38
CA GLY A 116 -4.43 15.43 -5.27
C GLY A 116 -5.10 15.10 -3.94
N PHE A 117 -4.41 14.34 -3.10
CA PHE A 117 -4.91 13.84 -1.81
C PHE A 117 -3.75 13.58 -0.85
N ASP A 118 -4.07 13.31 0.41
CA ASP A 118 -3.09 12.95 1.43
C ASP A 118 -3.07 11.42 1.62
N SER A 119 -1.94 10.80 1.25
CA SER A 119 -1.72 9.36 1.43
C SER A 119 -1.08 9.10 2.78
N PHE A 120 -1.69 8.23 3.58
CA PHE A 120 -1.18 7.86 4.89
C PHE A 120 -0.26 6.64 4.84
N ARG A 121 -0.34 5.83 3.78
CA ARG A 121 0.43 4.60 3.58
C ARG A 121 1.00 4.45 2.15
N PRO A 122 1.64 5.49 1.60
CA PRO A 122 2.19 5.43 0.25
C PRO A 122 3.35 4.44 0.16
N ILE A 123 3.65 3.94 -1.04
CA ILE A 123 4.83 3.08 -1.24
C ILE A 123 6.10 3.93 -1.19
N PRO A 124 7.07 3.61 -0.31
CA PRO A 124 8.38 4.25 -0.27
C PRO A 124 9.26 3.71 -1.42
N LEU A 125 9.37 4.47 -2.51
CA LEU A 125 10.03 4.02 -3.74
C LEU A 125 11.51 3.66 -3.54
N LYS A 126 12.18 4.36 -2.60
CA LYS A 126 13.60 4.13 -2.27
C LYS A 126 13.86 2.85 -1.49
N GLN A 127 12.82 2.24 -0.91
CA GLN A 127 12.93 0.98 -0.18
C GLN A 127 12.70 -0.24 -1.09
N LEU A 128 12.28 -0.05 -2.34
CA LEU A 128 12.17 -1.14 -3.31
C LEU A 128 13.55 -1.78 -3.52
N GLN A 129 13.60 -3.11 -3.47
CA GLN A 129 14.84 -3.88 -3.55
C GLN A 129 14.64 -5.20 -4.30
N GLY A 130 15.75 -5.91 -4.53
CA GLY A 130 15.71 -7.16 -5.28
C GLY A 130 15.27 -6.92 -6.71
N LYS A 131 14.19 -7.60 -7.12
CA LYS A 131 13.60 -7.47 -8.45
C LYS A 131 12.44 -6.47 -8.51
N TRP A 132 12.02 -5.93 -7.37
CA TRP A 132 10.92 -4.97 -7.30
C TRP A 132 11.31 -3.63 -7.92
N PHE A 133 10.49 -3.14 -8.84
CA PHE A 133 10.64 -1.81 -9.43
C PHE A 133 9.26 -1.17 -9.67
N VAL A 134 9.28 0.14 -9.89
CA VAL A 134 8.08 0.92 -10.22
C VAL A 134 7.70 0.69 -11.68
N GLU A 135 6.51 0.17 -11.94
CA GLU A 135 5.95 0.02 -13.29
C GLU A 135 5.20 1.28 -13.75
N GLN A 136 4.45 1.92 -12.83
CA GLN A 136 3.71 3.16 -13.11
C GLN A 136 3.47 3.98 -11.84
N VAL A 137 3.67 5.29 -11.94
CA VAL A 137 3.31 6.27 -10.90
C VAL A 137 2.14 7.12 -11.41
N PHE A 138 1.02 7.12 -10.68
CA PHE A 138 -0.14 7.96 -11.01
C PHE A 138 -0.13 9.25 -10.18
N ALA A 139 0.31 9.20 -8.93
CA ALA A 139 0.61 10.38 -8.12
C ALA A 139 1.78 10.11 -7.16
N SER A 140 2.48 11.17 -6.76
CA SER A 140 3.66 11.10 -5.91
C SER A 140 3.84 12.34 -5.05
N ASP A 141 4.76 12.30 -4.09
CA ASP A 141 5.09 13.43 -3.22
C ASP A 141 5.65 14.65 -3.96
N THR A 142 6.11 14.47 -5.20
CA THR A 142 6.67 15.53 -6.05
C THR A 142 5.84 15.85 -7.29
N GLY A 143 4.88 14.99 -7.65
CA GLY A 143 4.19 15.05 -8.95
C GLY A 143 5.00 14.47 -10.10
N ASP A 144 6.19 13.92 -9.81
CA ASP A 144 7.10 13.30 -10.76
C ASP A 144 7.36 11.83 -10.43
N THR A 145 7.90 11.08 -11.39
CA THR A 145 8.28 9.67 -11.21
C THR A 145 9.56 9.49 -10.39
N GLN A 146 10.35 10.56 -10.23
CA GLN A 146 11.50 10.60 -9.33
C GLN A 146 11.05 11.18 -7.98
N SER A 147 10.49 10.31 -7.15
CA SER A 147 9.81 10.64 -5.89
C SER A 147 10.32 9.76 -4.76
N GLU A 148 10.06 10.17 -3.51
CA GLU A 148 10.28 9.30 -2.35
C GLU A 148 9.09 8.37 -2.12
N TYR A 149 7.88 8.89 -2.35
CA TYR A 149 6.62 8.21 -2.07
C TYR A 149 5.67 8.31 -3.26
N ALA A 150 4.94 7.23 -3.52
CA ALA A 150 3.91 7.20 -4.56
C ALA A 150 2.66 6.47 -4.12
N ASP A 151 1.52 7.02 -4.55
CA ASP A 151 0.17 6.50 -4.39
C ASP A 151 -0.80 7.37 -5.23
N PRO A 152 -1.58 6.83 -6.18
CA PRO A 152 -1.56 5.46 -6.65
C PRO A 152 -0.28 5.09 -7.39
N VAL A 153 0.12 3.82 -7.28
CA VAL A 153 1.34 3.28 -7.89
C VAL A 153 1.17 1.80 -8.22
N ILE A 154 1.81 1.37 -9.31
CA ILE A 154 2.00 -0.05 -9.62
C ILE A 154 3.48 -0.36 -9.50
N VAL A 155 3.81 -1.35 -8.67
CA VAL A 155 5.16 -1.94 -8.56
C VAL A 155 5.12 -3.39 -9.04
N ARG A 156 6.23 -3.88 -9.56
CA ARG A 156 6.33 -5.21 -10.17
C ARG A 156 7.54 -5.99 -9.68
N ASP A 157 7.38 -7.28 -9.45
CA ASP A 157 8.49 -8.21 -9.24
C ASP A 157 9.09 -8.67 -10.58
N GLY A 158 10.12 -7.98 -11.08
CA GLY A 158 10.83 -8.38 -12.29
C GLY A 158 9.91 -8.53 -13.52
N SER A 159 9.75 -9.74 -14.05
CA SER A 159 8.81 -10.00 -15.17
C SER A 159 7.50 -10.67 -14.71
N LEU A 160 7.29 -10.79 -13.41
CA LEU A 160 6.20 -11.56 -12.79
C LEU A 160 5.02 -10.63 -12.48
N GLY A 161 4.40 -10.79 -11.33
CA GLY A 161 3.20 -10.06 -10.93
C GLY A 161 3.45 -8.65 -10.40
N ARG A 162 2.34 -7.98 -10.08
CA ARG A 162 2.21 -6.56 -9.76
C ARG A 162 1.46 -6.36 -8.45
N LEU A 163 1.87 -5.35 -7.70
CA LEU A 163 1.05 -4.74 -6.66
C LEU A 163 0.59 -3.37 -7.14
N ALA A 164 -0.73 -3.18 -7.19
CA ALA A 164 -1.35 -1.91 -7.48
C ALA A 164 -1.94 -1.34 -6.18
N ILE A 165 -1.46 -0.16 -5.77
CA ILE A 165 -1.95 0.55 -4.59
C ILE A 165 -2.73 1.77 -5.05
N VAL A 166 -3.92 1.98 -4.49
CA VAL A 166 -4.81 3.09 -4.82
C VAL A 166 -5.36 3.69 -3.53
N HIS A 167 -5.03 4.95 -3.26
CA HIS A 167 -5.53 5.71 -2.10
C HIS A 167 -5.33 4.93 -0.79
N ALA A 168 -4.08 4.61 -0.48
CA ALA A 168 -3.67 3.99 0.78
C ALA A 168 -3.77 5.00 1.93
N THR A 169 -5.01 5.35 2.24
CA THR A 169 -5.39 6.36 3.21
C THR A 169 -6.68 5.99 3.93
N ARG A 170 -6.74 6.39 5.20
CA ARG A 170 -7.95 6.34 6.03
C ARG A 170 -8.90 7.50 5.75
N ASP A 171 -8.40 8.58 5.13
CA ASP A 171 -9.18 9.78 4.83
C ASP A 171 -9.75 9.69 3.41
N GLN A 172 -10.80 8.89 3.27
CA GLN A 172 -11.39 8.53 1.96
C GLN A 172 -12.50 9.47 1.50
N ASP A 173 -12.94 10.41 2.36
CA ASP A 173 -14.05 11.30 2.07
C ASP A 173 -13.76 12.16 0.83
N GLY A 174 -14.60 12.00 -0.19
CA GLY A 174 -14.48 12.73 -1.46
C GLY A 174 -13.48 12.12 -2.46
N LEU A 175 -12.78 11.03 -2.09
CA LEU A 175 -11.96 10.29 -3.03
C LEU A 175 -12.83 9.37 -3.90
N LEU A 176 -12.59 9.42 -5.21
CA LEU A 176 -13.28 8.58 -6.20
C LEU A 176 -12.57 7.22 -6.34
N ASN A 177 -12.42 6.47 -5.24
CA ASN A 177 -11.65 5.20 -5.23
C ASN A 177 -12.13 4.22 -6.31
N GLY A 178 -13.45 4.13 -6.53
CA GLY A 178 -14.04 3.23 -7.52
C GLY A 178 -13.68 3.63 -8.94
N GLU A 179 -13.85 4.90 -9.28
CA GLU A 179 -13.57 5.46 -10.60
C GLU A 179 -12.07 5.40 -10.91
N VAL A 180 -11.21 5.87 -10.00
CA VAL A 180 -9.75 5.83 -10.16
C VAL A 180 -9.27 4.39 -10.34
N THR A 181 -9.76 3.45 -9.53
CA THR A 181 -9.42 2.03 -9.67
C THR A 181 -9.87 1.48 -11.03
N ALA A 182 -11.09 1.81 -11.47
CA ALA A 182 -11.60 1.37 -12.76
C ALA A 182 -10.78 1.93 -13.93
N GLU A 183 -10.34 3.19 -13.84
CA GLU A 183 -9.46 3.83 -14.83
C GLU A 183 -8.08 3.15 -14.87
N ILE A 184 -7.45 2.87 -13.72
CA ILE A 184 -6.19 2.12 -13.66
C ILE A 184 -6.33 0.74 -14.32
N ILE A 185 -7.42 0.03 -14.03
CA ILE A 185 -7.69 -1.27 -14.64
C ILE A 185 -7.86 -1.11 -16.16
N ALA A 186 -8.75 -0.23 -16.61
CA ALA A 186 -9.10 -0.11 -18.02
C ALA A 186 -7.96 0.44 -18.88
N ASN A 187 -7.25 1.45 -18.38
CA ASN A 187 -6.29 2.23 -19.17
C ASN A 187 -4.84 1.72 -19.03
N TYR A 188 -4.54 0.93 -18.00
CA TYR A 188 -3.19 0.42 -17.75
C TYR A 188 -3.10 -1.10 -17.63
N LEU A 189 -3.82 -1.71 -16.68
CA LEU A 189 -3.67 -3.15 -16.39
C LEU A 189 -4.27 -4.04 -17.49
N TYR A 190 -5.41 -3.66 -18.06
CA TYR A 190 -6.08 -4.42 -19.13
C TYR A 190 -5.59 -4.04 -20.53
N ALA A 191 -5.10 -2.81 -20.72
CA ALA A 191 -4.70 -2.30 -22.02
C ALA A 191 -3.33 -2.81 -22.51
N LYS A 192 -2.56 -3.48 -21.65
CA LYS A 192 -1.22 -4.03 -21.94
C LYS A 192 -1.23 -5.55 -21.96
#